data_AF-A0A351Y532-F1
#
_entry.id   AF-A0A351Y532-F1
#
_cell.length_a   1.000
_cell.length_b   1.000
_cell.length_c   1.000
_cell.angle_alpha   90.00
_cell.angle_beta   90.00
_cell.angle_gamma   90.00
#
_symmetry.space_group_name_H-M   'P 1'
#
loop_
_entity.id
_entity.type
_entity.pdbx_description
1 polymer ?
#
loop_
_entity_poly.entity_id
_entity_poly.type
_entity_poly.pdbx_seq_one_letter_code
_entity_poly.pdbx_strand_id
1 'polypeptide(L)'
;MADEKYLRPTRDEYFMEVARTVAKRASCDRGRSGCVIAKNKQILCTGYVGSPPGLPHCDEVGHQFKQMTHEDGSVTNHCVRTVHAEQNAICQA
;
A
#
# COMPACT_ATOMS: atom_id res chain seq x y z
N MET A 1 -23.54 31.76 10.12
CA MET A 1 -22.70 30.58 9.87
C MET A 1 -21.28 31.11 9.84
N ALA A 2 -20.45 30.70 10.79
CA ALA A 2 -19.09 31.23 10.89
C ALA A 2 -18.33 30.88 9.60
N ASP A 3 -17.67 31.88 9.04
CA ASP A 3 -16.80 31.77 7.87
C ASP A 3 -15.58 30.92 8.27
N GLU A 4 -15.69 29.60 8.11
CA GLU A 4 -14.63 28.68 8.49
C GLU A 4 -13.48 28.83 7.49
N LYS A 5 -12.42 29.51 7.93
CA LYS A 5 -11.24 29.79 7.12
C LYS A 5 -10.60 28.48 6.65
N TYR A 6 -10.63 28.22 5.35
CA TYR A 6 -10.00 27.05 4.76
C TYR A 6 -8.50 26.97 5.10
N LEU A 7 -8.12 25.90 5.81
CA LEU A 7 -6.73 25.58 6.13
C LEU A 7 -6.18 24.66 5.03
N ARG A 8 -5.27 25.19 4.22
CA ARG A 8 -4.60 24.42 3.18
C ARG A 8 -3.70 23.35 3.82
N PRO A 9 -3.84 22.06 3.46
CA PRO A 9 -2.99 20.99 3.96
C PRO A 9 -1.50 21.22 3.65
N THR A 10 -0.66 20.77 4.57
CA THR A 10 0.78 20.61 4.35
C THR A 10 1.05 19.56 3.26
N ARG A 11 2.29 19.51 2.77
CA ARG A 11 2.67 18.52 1.76
C ARG A 11 2.61 17.10 2.30
N ASP A 12 3.00 16.90 3.55
CA ASP A 12 3.00 15.57 4.17
C ASP A 12 1.57 15.07 4.38
N GLU A 13 0.66 15.93 4.85
CA GLU A 13 -0.77 15.59 4.93
C GLU A 13 -1.33 15.21 3.57
N TYR A 14 -1.07 16.03 2.54
CA TYR A 14 -1.48 15.73 1.17
C TYR A 14 -0.96 14.38 0.68
N PHE A 15 0.34 14.10 0.84
CA PHE A 15 0.92 12.82 0.39
C PHE A 15 0.36 11.63 1.16
N MET A 16 0.15 11.78 2.47
CA MET A 16 -0.43 10.74 3.30
C MET A 16 -1.90 10.48 2.97
N GLU A 17 -2.68 11.52 2.65
CA GLU A 17 -4.06 11.36 2.16
C GLU A 17 -4.12 10.66 0.81
N VAL A 18 -3.20 10.96 -0.10
CA VAL A 18 -3.07 10.22 -1.36
C VAL A 18 -2.71 8.76 -1.10
N ALA A 19 -1.74 8.47 -0.23
CA ALA A 19 -1.38 7.09 0.12
C ALA A 19 -2.56 6.32 0.70
N ARG A 20 -3.34 6.93 1.60
CA ARG A 20 -4.59 6.35 2.14
C ARG A 20 -5.64 6.13 1.06
N THR A 21 -5.75 7.05 0.10
CA THR A 21 -6.69 6.93 -1.02
C THR A 21 -6.30 5.79 -1.95
N VAL A 22 -5.02 5.66 -2.29
CA VAL A 22 -4.46 4.55 -3.08
C VAL A 22 -4.69 3.21 -2.37
N ALA A 23 -4.50 3.17 -1.05
CA ALA A 23 -4.72 1.98 -0.23
C ALA A 23 -6.16 1.42 -0.29
N LYS A 24 -7.16 2.24 -0.65
CA LYS A 24 -8.56 1.78 -0.80
C LYS A 24 -8.73 0.75 -1.92
N ARG A 25 -7.78 0.66 -2.86
CA ARG A 25 -7.75 -0.35 -3.93
C ARG A 25 -6.90 -1.58 -3.61
N ALA A 26 -6.19 -1.59 -2.47
CA ALA A 26 -5.46 -2.77 -2.02
C ALA A 26 -6.40 -3.97 -1.93
N SER A 27 -5.91 -5.19 -2.14
CA SER A 27 -6.73 -6.40 -2.23
C SER A 27 -6.36 -7.47 -1.19
N CYS A 28 -5.69 -7.08 -0.10
CA CYS A 28 -5.31 -7.93 1.02
C CYS A 28 -5.77 -7.25 2.31
N ASP A 29 -6.70 -7.84 3.03
CA ASP A 29 -7.29 -7.29 4.27
C ASP A 29 -6.33 -7.30 5.47
N ARG A 30 -5.30 -8.16 5.48
CA ARG A 30 -4.22 -8.16 6.48
C ARG A 30 -3.41 -6.87 6.51
N GLY A 31 -3.43 -6.13 5.41
CA GLY A 31 -2.63 -4.92 5.24
C GLY A 31 -3.08 -4.17 3.99
N ARG A 32 -4.18 -3.42 4.10
CA ARG A 32 -4.64 -2.50 3.05
C ARG A 32 -3.72 -1.28 3.02
N SER A 33 -2.50 -1.44 2.51
CA SER A 33 -1.52 -0.35 2.41
C SER A 33 -1.44 0.24 1.01
N GLY A 34 -1.04 1.51 0.98
CA GLY A 34 -0.78 2.29 -0.22
C GLY A 34 0.55 3.02 -0.06
N CYS A 35 1.21 3.27 -1.17
CA CYS A 35 2.52 3.89 -1.27
C CYS A 35 2.46 5.03 -2.28
N VAL A 36 3.17 6.12 -1.98
CA VAL A 36 3.38 7.28 -2.85
C VAL A 36 4.87 7.56 -2.87
N ILE A 37 5.48 7.54 -4.05
CA ILE A 37 6.86 7.98 -4.25
C ILE A 37 6.80 9.39 -4.83
N ALA A 38 7.40 10.34 -4.13
CA ALA A 38 7.43 11.74 -4.53
C ALA A 38 8.87 12.27 -4.57
N LYS A 39 9.13 13.18 -5.51
CA LYS A 39 10.40 13.90 -5.64
C LYS A 39 10.11 15.35 -5.99
N ASN A 40 10.84 16.29 -5.39
CA ASN A 40 10.66 17.73 -5.64
C ASN A 40 9.20 18.19 -5.48
N LYS A 41 8.49 17.63 -4.48
CA LYS A 41 7.06 17.89 -4.20
C LYS A 41 6.09 17.46 -5.31
N GLN A 42 6.52 16.62 -6.25
CA GLN A 42 5.70 16.02 -7.29
C GLN A 42 5.60 14.51 -7.06
N ILE A 43 4.40 13.95 -7.25
CA ILE A 43 4.18 12.50 -7.19
C ILE A 43 4.74 11.91 -8.48
N LEU A 44 5.58 10.88 -8.36
CA LEU A 44 6.15 10.16 -9.49
C LEU A 44 5.32 8.91 -9.80
N CYS A 45 5.09 8.09 -8.78
CA CYS A 45 4.31 6.87 -8.90
C CYS A 45 3.64 6.52 -7.57
N THR A 46 2.71 5.58 -7.65
CA THR A 46 1.93 5.09 -6.52
C THR A 46 1.84 3.57 -6.58
N GLY A 47 1.54 2.92 -5.47
CA GLY A 47 1.27 1.48 -5.47
C GLY A 47 0.38 1.10 -4.31
N TYR A 48 -0.34 -0.01 -4.44
CA TYR A 48 -1.13 -0.59 -3.36
C TYR A 48 -0.82 -2.08 -3.25
N VAL A 49 -1.15 -2.69 -2.11
CA VAL A 49 -0.97 -4.14 -1.92
C VAL A 49 -1.91 -4.90 -2.83
N GLY A 50 -1.36 -5.68 -3.75
CA GLY A 50 -2.16 -6.39 -4.74
C GLY A 50 -1.33 -7.41 -5.50
N SER A 51 -2.00 -8.40 -6.08
CA SER A 51 -1.34 -9.39 -6.94
C SER A 51 -0.94 -8.75 -8.27
N PRO A 52 0.11 -9.25 -8.92
CA PRO A 52 0.48 -8.82 -10.26
C PRO A 52 -0.68 -8.98 -11.26
N PRO A 53 -0.68 -8.19 -12.37
CA PRO A 53 -1.72 -8.30 -13.39
C PRO A 53 -1.91 -9.74 -13.89
N GLY A 54 -3.15 -10.21 -13.91
CA GLY A 54 -3.51 -11.55 -14.35
C GLY A 54 -3.42 -12.65 -13.28
N LEU A 55 -2.99 -12.33 -12.06
CA LEU A 55 -3.00 -13.26 -10.93
C LEU A 55 -4.16 -12.98 -9.97
N PRO A 56 -4.73 -14.01 -9.33
CA PRO A 56 -5.88 -13.84 -8.44
C PRO A 56 -5.49 -13.16 -7.13
N HIS A 57 -6.35 -12.26 -6.66
CA HIS A 57 -6.20 -11.46 -5.45
C HIS A 57 -6.69 -12.20 -4.19
N CYS A 58 -6.24 -11.77 -3.00
CA CYS A 58 -6.70 -12.37 -1.74
C CYS A 58 -8.21 -12.25 -1.54
N ASP A 59 -8.81 -11.13 -1.96
CA ASP A 59 -10.26 -10.91 -1.87
C ASP A 59 -11.08 -11.91 -2.71
N GLU A 60 -10.46 -12.55 -3.70
CA GLU A 60 -11.13 -13.48 -4.61
C GLU A 60 -10.95 -14.94 -4.18
N VAL A 61 -9.73 -15.32 -3.80
CA VAL A 61 -9.35 -16.73 -3.58
C VAL A 61 -8.75 -17.01 -2.20
N GLY A 62 -8.75 -16.01 -1.31
CA GLY A 62 -8.15 -16.09 0.01
C GLY A 62 -6.63 -15.92 0.01
N HIS A 63 -6.05 -15.84 1.21
CA HIS A 63 -4.62 -15.65 1.39
C HIS A 63 -3.80 -16.89 1.03
N GLN A 64 -2.59 -16.66 0.52
CA GLN A 64 -1.58 -17.70 0.38
C GLN A 64 -0.57 -17.54 1.51
N PHE A 65 -0.69 -18.35 2.55
CA PHE A 65 0.19 -18.28 3.71
C PHE A 65 1.46 -19.10 3.52
N LYS A 66 2.59 -18.53 3.96
CA LYS A 66 3.88 -19.23 4.04
C LYS A 66 4.54 -18.93 5.37
N GLN A 67 4.98 -19.99 6.04
CA GLN A 67 5.80 -19.89 7.23
C GLN A 67 7.25 -19.57 6.84
N MET A 68 7.88 -18.68 7.59
CA MET A 68 9.29 -18.33 7.47
C MET A 68 9.96 -18.56 8.82
N THR A 69 11.07 -19.28 8.82
CA THR A 69 11.93 -19.46 9.98
C THR A 69 13.06 -18.45 9.89
N HIS A 70 13.22 -17.63 10.93
CA HIS A 70 14.26 -16.63 11.04
C HIS A 70 15.53 -17.24 11.64
N GLU A 71 16.66 -16.53 11.52
CA GLU A 71 17.97 -16.97 12.03
C GLU A 71 17.98 -17.16 13.55
N ASP A 72 17.14 -16.43 14.28
CA ASP A 72 16.95 -16.55 15.72
C ASP A 72 16.04 -17.73 16.14
N GLY A 73 15.57 -18.52 15.18
CA GLY A 73 14.67 -19.65 15.39
C GLY A 73 13.20 -19.29 15.52
N SER A 74 12.82 -18.01 15.48
CA SER A 74 11.42 -17.60 15.47
C SER A 74 10.74 -17.97 14.14
N VAL A 75 9.44 -18.27 14.19
CA VAL A 75 8.64 -18.62 13.02
C VAL A 75 7.53 -17.59 12.84
N THR A 76 7.49 -16.95 11.67
CA THR A 76 6.42 -16.03 11.30
C THR A 76 5.60 -16.58 10.15
N ASN A 77 4.35 -16.12 10.02
CA ASN A 77 3.46 -16.52 8.95
C ASN A 77 3.05 -15.29 8.12
N HIS A 78 3.37 -15.30 6.83
CA HIS A 78 3.13 -14.18 5.93
C HIS A 78 2.23 -14.58 4.77
N CYS A 79 1.37 -13.65 4.34
CA CYS A 79 0.68 -13.79 3.07
C CYS A 79 1.67 -13.45 1.95
N VAL A 80 1.83 -14.35 0.98
CA VAL A 80 2.76 -14.20 -0.15
C VAL A 80 2.05 -14.08 -1.51
N ARG A 81 0.71 -13.96 -1.51
CA ARG A 81 -0.09 -13.82 -2.74
C ARG A 81 0.05 -12.46 -3.40
N THR A 82 0.18 -11.42 -2.59
CA THR A 82 0.19 -10.02 -3.03
C THR A 82 1.58 -9.45 -2.97
N VAL A 83 1.91 -8.62 -3.96
CA VAL A 83 3.08 -7.75 -3.92
C VAL A 83 2.78 -6.57 -2.99
N HIS A 84 3.79 -6.15 -2.22
CA HIS A 84 3.66 -5.02 -1.30
C HIS A 84 3.44 -3.70 -2.06
N ALA A 85 2.81 -2.72 -1.43
CA ALA A 85 2.47 -1.44 -2.06
C ALA A 85 3.72 -0.70 -2.59
N GLU A 86 4.81 -0.77 -1.85
CA GLU A 86 6.10 -0.16 -2.14
C GLU A 86 6.75 -0.81 -3.36
N GLN A 87 6.71 -2.14 -3.44
CA GLN A 87 7.22 -2.89 -4.59
C GLN A 87 6.40 -2.57 -5.84
N ASN A 88 5.07 -2.55 -5.74
CA ASN A 88 4.21 -2.15 -6.86
C ASN A 88 4.48 -0.72 -7.31
N ALA A 89 4.71 0.22 -6.37
CA ALA A 89 5.06 1.59 -6.72
C ALA A 89 6.40 1.69 -7.47
N ILE A 90 7.41 0.93 -7.04
CA ILE A 90 8.72 0.89 -7.70
C ILE A 90 8.61 0.23 -9.08
N CYS A 91 7.88 -0.88 -9.21
CA CYS A 91 7.71 -1.58 -10.48
C CYS A 91 6.90 -0.78 -11.52
N GLN A 92 6.08 0.17 -11.09
CA GLN A 92 5.35 1.09 -11.97
C GLN A 92 6.22 2.27 -12.46
N ALA A 93 7.31 2.60 -11.74
CA ALA A 93 8.13 3.78 -11.97
C ALA A 93 8.93 3.75 -13.28
#